data_AF-A0A292RW30-F1
#
_entry.id   AF-A0A292RW30-F1
#
_cell.length_a   1.000
_cell.length_b   1.000
_cell.length_c   1.000
_cell.angle_alpha   90.00
_cell.angle_beta   90.00
_cell.angle_gamma   90.00
#
_symmetry.space_group_name_H-M   'P 1'
#
loop_
_entity.id
_entity.type
_entity.pdbx_description
1 polymer ?
#
loop_
_entity_poly.entity_id
_entity_poly.type
_entity_poly.pdbx_seq_one_letter_code
_entity_poly.pdbx_strand_id
1 'polypeptide(L)'
;MQVDDKQHLNTKKQILVNAVSSVIKELVKNSGKSGRKISQEYDIGLGVISKLERNLVSDIKLSTIWKLANAFDISPLEIIKKTITELPEDFNFYD
;
A
#
# COMPACT_ATOMS: atom_id res chain seq x y z
N MET A 1 -3.58 21.11 -22.90
CA MET A 1 -4.57 20.10 -22.46
C MET A 1 -3.90 18.84 -21.90
N GLN A 2 -2.92 18.20 -22.56
CA GLN A 2 -2.35 16.91 -22.10
C GLN A 2 -1.54 16.89 -20.78
N VAL A 3 -1.04 18.03 -20.29
CA VAL A 3 -0.19 18.08 -19.08
C VAL A 3 -1.02 17.93 -17.80
N ASP A 4 -2.25 18.43 -17.82
CA ASP A 4 -3.15 18.47 -16.66
C ASP A 4 -3.69 17.07 -16.33
N ASP A 5 -4.12 16.31 -17.36
CA ASP A 5 -4.61 14.93 -17.21
C ASP A 5 -3.56 13.99 -16.60
N LYS A 6 -2.29 14.14 -17.01
CA LYS A 6 -1.19 13.32 -16.47
C LYS A 6 -0.89 13.66 -15.01
N GLN A 7 -0.98 14.94 -14.65
CA GLN A 7 -0.80 15.38 -13.27
C GLN A 7 -1.96 14.93 -12.36
N HIS A 8 -3.19 14.97 -12.86
CA HIS A 8 -4.37 14.45 -12.17
C HIS A 8 -4.23 12.96 -11.87
N LEU A 9 -3.90 12.14 -12.89
CA LEU A 9 -3.72 10.70 -12.71
C LEU A 9 -2.58 10.36 -11.73
N ASN A 10 -1.48 11.10 -11.76
CA ASN A 10 -0.39 10.93 -10.78
C ASN A 10 -0.85 11.24 -9.36
N THR A 11 -1.66 12.29 -9.18
CA THR A 11 -2.21 12.67 -7.88
C THR A 11 -3.15 11.57 -7.35
N LYS A 12 -4.06 11.08 -8.18
CA LYS A 12 -4.96 9.95 -7.83
C LYS A 12 -4.18 8.69 -7.49
N LYS A 13 -3.13 8.38 -8.25
CA LYS A 13 -2.23 7.26 -7.95
C LYS A 13 -1.57 7.41 -6.59
N GLN A 14 -1.08 8.61 -6.27
CA GLN A 14 -0.46 8.88 -4.97
C GLN A 14 -1.45 8.72 -3.82
N ILE A 15 -2.71 9.16 -3.99
CA ILE A 15 -3.78 8.94 -3.01
C ILE A 15 -3.96 7.45 -2.73
N LEU A 16 -4.11 6.63 -3.78
CA LEU A 16 -4.27 5.17 -3.63
C LEU A 16 -3.08 4.53 -2.93
N VAL A 17 -1.86 4.87 -3.35
CA VAL A 17 -0.66 4.27 -2.76
C VAL A 17 -0.45 4.72 -1.31
N ASN A 18 -0.82 5.95 -0.96
CA ASN A 18 -0.80 6.42 0.43
C ASN A 18 -1.81 5.67 1.30
N ALA A 19 -3.03 5.43 0.80
CA ALA A 19 -4.03 4.63 1.50
C ALA A 19 -3.51 3.20 1.78
N VAL A 20 -2.96 2.52 0.77
CA VAL A 20 -2.34 1.20 0.96
C VAL A 20 -1.18 1.26 1.97
N SER A 21 -0.31 2.27 1.86
CA SER A 21 0.83 2.44 2.75
C SER A 21 0.41 2.64 4.21
N SER A 22 -0.68 3.39 4.45
CA SER A 22 -1.32 3.57 5.76
C SER A 22 -1.72 2.22 6.37
N VAL A 23 -2.46 1.41 5.60
CA VAL A 23 -2.90 0.06 6.01
C VAL A 23 -1.71 -0.83 6.36
N ILE A 24 -0.69 -0.90 5.49
CA ILE A 24 0.47 -1.75 5.74
C ILE A 24 1.25 -1.28 6.96
N LYS A 25 1.40 0.03 7.16
CA LYS A 25 2.07 0.58 8.35
C LYS A 25 1.33 0.22 9.64
N GLU A 26 0.00 0.26 9.62
CA GLU A 26 -0.82 -0.19 10.74
C GLU A 26 -0.61 -1.69 11.02
N LEU A 27 -0.60 -2.53 9.99
CA LEU A 27 -0.35 -3.98 10.13
C LEU A 27 1.05 -4.26 10.71
N VAL A 28 2.08 -3.56 10.22
CA VAL A 28 3.45 -3.68 10.78
C VAL A 28 3.45 -3.28 12.26
N LYS A 29 2.86 -2.12 12.60
CA LYS A 29 2.77 -1.65 13.99
C LYS A 29 2.06 -2.65 14.90
N ASN A 30 0.93 -3.21 14.45
CA ASN A 30 0.12 -4.15 15.22
C ASN A 30 0.76 -5.54 15.34
N SER A 31 1.62 -5.93 14.38
CA SER A 31 2.34 -7.20 14.44
C SER A 31 3.41 -7.28 15.53
N GLY A 32 3.86 -6.13 16.06
CA GLY A 32 4.99 -6.03 16.98
C GLY A 32 6.35 -6.39 16.34
N LYS A 33 6.39 -6.68 15.04
CA LYS A 33 7.61 -6.96 14.27
C LYS A 33 8.07 -5.69 13.56
N SER A 34 9.39 -5.52 13.42
CA SER A 34 9.92 -4.47 12.54
C SER A 34 9.74 -4.86 11.08
N GLY A 35 9.65 -3.87 10.19
CA GLY A 35 9.63 -4.13 8.75
C GLY A 35 10.83 -4.95 8.25
N ARG A 36 11.99 -4.83 8.91
CA ARG A 36 13.17 -5.68 8.65
C ARG A 36 12.91 -7.15 8.96
N LYS A 37 12.29 -7.44 10.11
CA LYS A 37 11.98 -8.82 10.52
C LYS A 37 10.98 -9.45 9.55
N ILE A 38 9.94 -8.72 9.16
CA ILE A 38 8.95 -9.18 8.16
C ILE A 38 9.62 -9.45 6.80
N SER A 39 10.52 -8.56 6.36
CA SER A 39 11.27 -8.72 5.11
C SER A 39 12.05 -10.04 5.07
N GLN A 40 12.73 -10.38 6.17
CA GLN A 40 13.55 -11.59 6.29
C GLN A 40 12.71 -12.87 6.35
N GLU A 41 11.58 -12.85 7.05
CA GLU A 41 10.73 -14.04 7.25
C GLU A 41 9.95 -14.44 5.99
N TYR A 42 9.56 -13.47 5.15
CA TYR A 42 8.57 -13.72 4.08
C TYR A 42 9.06 -13.40 2.66
N ASP A 43 10.37 -13.23 2.46
CA ASP A 43 10.97 -12.88 1.16
C ASP A 43 10.25 -11.70 0.47
N ILE A 44 10.04 -10.65 1.26
CA ILE A 44 9.55 -9.35 0.79
C ILE A 44 10.74 -8.41 0.85
N GLY A 45 11.14 -7.85 -0.29
CA GLY A 45 12.33 -6.98 -0.33
C GLY A 45 12.24 -5.85 0.69
N LEU A 46 13.28 -5.66 1.51
CA LEU A 46 13.31 -4.65 2.58
C LEU A 46 13.00 -3.24 2.07
N GLY A 47 13.47 -2.92 0.85
CA GLY A 47 13.18 -1.65 0.20
C GLY A 47 11.69 -1.42 -0.09
N VAL A 48 10.91 -2.49 -0.28
CA VAL A 48 9.46 -2.40 -0.47
C VAL A 48 8.80 -2.01 0.85
N ILE A 49 9.10 -2.74 1.94
CA ILE A 49 8.52 -2.46 3.25
C ILE A 49 8.92 -1.06 3.74
N SER A 50 10.20 -0.70 3.63
CA SER A 50 10.68 0.61 4.06
C SER A 50 10.04 1.76 3.26
N LYS A 51 9.79 1.59 1.96
CA LYS A 51 9.08 2.58 1.17
C LYS A 51 7.60 2.69 1.59
N LEU A 52 6.94 1.57 1.88
CA LEU A 52 5.55 1.56 2.36
C LEU A 52 5.43 2.31 3.69
N GLU A 53 6.28 2.02 4.68
CA GLU A 53 6.24 2.68 6.00
C GLU A 53 6.47 4.21 5.94
N ARG A 54 7.15 4.67 4.87
CA ARG A 54 7.52 6.07 4.62
C ARG A 54 6.65 6.76 3.57
N ASN A 55 5.62 6.10 3.02
CA ASN A 55 4.80 6.61 1.92
C ASN A 55 5.62 7.04 0.67
N LEU A 56 6.69 6.30 0.36
CA LEU A 56 7.60 6.56 -0.78
C LEU A 56 7.39 5.59 -1.95
N VAL A 57 6.30 4.84 -1.92
CA VAL A 57 5.93 3.93 -3.01
C VAL A 57 5.28 4.74 -4.13
N SER A 58 5.71 4.51 -5.37
CA SER A 58 5.08 5.09 -6.56
C SER A 58 4.06 4.15 -7.19
N ASP A 59 4.15 2.85 -6.88
CA ASP A 59 3.21 1.82 -7.30
C ASP A 59 3.38 0.55 -6.46
N ILE A 60 2.30 -0.19 -6.27
CA ILE A 60 2.33 -1.48 -5.58
C ILE A 60 1.80 -2.58 -6.49
N LYS A 61 2.63 -3.61 -6.69
CA LYS A 61 2.21 -4.79 -7.44
C LYS A 61 1.21 -5.60 -6.64
N LEU A 62 0.21 -6.18 -7.32
CA LEU A 62 -0.78 -7.06 -6.71
C LEU A 62 -0.13 -8.23 -5.95
N SER A 63 0.94 -8.80 -6.48
CA SER A 63 1.69 -9.87 -5.82
C SER A 63 2.30 -9.45 -4.48
N THR A 64 2.68 -8.18 -4.32
CA THR A 64 3.16 -7.64 -3.04
C THR A 64 2.03 -7.60 -2.01
N ILE A 65 0.80 -7.24 -2.41
CA ILE A 65 -0.37 -7.27 -1.53
C ILE A 65 -0.63 -8.69 -1.01
N TRP A 66 -0.56 -9.70 -1.88
CA TRP A 66 -0.70 -11.10 -1.48
C TRP A 66 0.40 -11.56 -0.52
N LYS A 67 1.66 -11.24 -0.82
CA LYS A 67 2.77 -11.58 0.07
C LYS A 67 2.61 -10.95 1.46
N LEU A 68 2.20 -9.68 1.52
CA LEU A 68 1.95 -8.98 2.78
C LEU A 68 0.77 -9.59 3.54
N ALA A 69 -0.32 -9.90 2.84
CA ALA A 69 -1.48 -10.56 3.46
C ALA A 69 -1.08 -11.88 4.14
N ASN A 70 -0.33 -12.72 3.43
CA ASN A 70 0.22 -13.97 3.97
C ASN A 70 1.19 -13.72 5.13
N ALA A 71 2.01 -12.66 5.07
CA ALA A 71 2.95 -12.30 6.14
C ALA A 71 2.26 -11.89 7.45
N PHE A 72 1.05 -11.34 7.35
CA PHE A 72 0.23 -10.94 8.49
C PHE A 72 -0.88 -11.94 8.83
N ASP A 73 -0.90 -13.11 8.17
CA ASP A 73 -1.92 -14.15 8.35
C ASP A 73 -3.37 -13.62 8.17
N ILE A 74 -3.55 -12.78 7.15
CA ILE A 74 -4.85 -12.22 6.77
C ILE A 74 -5.16 -12.48 5.31
N SER A 75 -6.44 -12.36 4.93
CA SER A 75 -6.83 -12.39 3.52
C SER A 75 -6.41 -11.10 2.81
N PRO A 76 -5.96 -11.16 1.53
CA PRO A 76 -5.76 -9.97 0.69
C PRO A 76 -7.00 -9.08 0.62
N LEU A 77 -8.20 -9.67 0.72
CA LEU A 77 -9.46 -8.92 0.76
C LEU A 77 -9.53 -7.97 1.95
N GLU A 78 -8.96 -8.33 3.10
CA GLU A 78 -8.94 -7.47 4.28
C GLU A 78 -8.04 -6.24 4.08
N ILE A 79 -6.92 -6.39 3.37
CA ILE A 79 -6.08 -5.25 2.96
C ILE A 79 -6.86 -4.34 2.00
N ILE A 80 -7.58 -4.92 1.03
CA ILE A 80 -8.38 -4.15 0.07
C ILE A 80 -9.49 -3.37 0.79
N LYS A 81 -10.26 -4.01 1.68
CA LYS A 81 -11.31 -3.35 2.46
C LYS A 81 -10.76 -2.19 3.29
N LYS A 82 -9.67 -2.41 4.02
CA LYS A 82 -9.00 -1.36 4.80
C LYS A 82 -8.47 -0.23 3.91
N THR A 83 -7.99 -0.55 2.71
CA THR A 83 -7.56 0.48 1.75
C THR A 83 -8.74 1.33 1.30
N ILE A 84 -9.89 0.71 0.99
CA ILE A 84 -11.10 1.42 0.59
C ILE A 84 -11.57 2.37 1.69
N THR A 85 -11.49 1.99 2.97
CA THR A 85 -11.86 2.88 4.08
C THR A 85 -10.91 4.06 4.28
N GLU A 86 -9.67 3.96 3.80
CA GLU A 86 -8.67 5.06 3.85
C GLU A 86 -8.76 5.98 2.62
N LEU A 87 -9.47 5.57 1.57
CA LEU A 87 -9.66 6.38 0.37
C LEU A 87 -10.73 7.45 0.59
N PRO A 88 -10.66 8.58 -0.15
CA PRO A 88 -11.76 9.52 -0.24
C PRO A 88 -13.06 8.83 -0.69
N GLU A 89 -14.20 9.36 -0.26
CA GLU A 89 -15.52 8.91 -0.73
C GLU A 89 -15.59 9.01 -2.26
N ASP A 90 -16.20 8.01 -2.90
CA ASP A 90 -16.34 7.88 -4.36
C ASP A 90 -15.01 7.96 -5.15
N PHE A 91 -13.88 7.62 -4.51
CA PHE A 91 -12.58 7.65 -5.16
C PHE A 91 -12.57 6.84 -6.45
N ASN A 92 -12.21 7.51 -7.53
CA ASN A 92 -11.89 6.91 -8.81
C ASN A 92 -10.82 7.74 -9.55
N PHE A 93 -10.26 7.15 -10.60
CA PHE A 93 -9.12 7.73 -11.33
C PHE A 93 -9.50 8.76 -12.39
N TYR A 94 -10.76 8.80 -12.80
CA TYR A 94 -11.18 9.48 -14.03
C TYR A 94 -12.10 10.68 -13.79
N ASP A 95 -12.64 10.80 -12.59
CA ASP A 95 -13.37 11.95 -12.09
C ASP A 95 -12.45 12.92 -11.32
#